data_AF-A0A7X7AJK1-F1
#
_entry.id   AF-A0A7X7AJK1-F1
#
_cell.length_a   1.000
_cell.length_b   1.000
_cell.length_c   1.000
_cell.angle_alpha   90.00
_cell.angle_beta   90.00
_cell.angle_gamma   90.00
#
_symmetry.space_group_name_H-M   'P 1'
#
loop_
_entity.id
_entity.type
_entity.pdbx_description
1 polymer ?
#
loop_
_entity_poly.entity_id
_entity_poly.type
_entity_poly.pdbx_seq_one_letter_code
_entity_poly.pdbx_strand_id
1 'polypeptide(L)'
;LRIARQFGLKVVEPRPALVPLVFDAAQWADFAELSGVALEVVVRNVPGSSSPPGAAGQPADSAQRKRSSGGKAARQGGKGEKPVVPFLEDLLFTHRGLSGPAILQISTFWNPGEAIEIDLAPDTDIATGLLAAKPGSRQQVATALAGLWPRRLAERWLAQAGNDLAQARLADVPDRRLQALAADIHHWQLKPTGTAGYRKAEAMRGGVDTDELDQRSMQARKVAGLYFIGEAVDVTGWLGGYNFQWAWSSAVACGHALSA
;
A
#
# COMPACT_ATOMS: atom_id res chain seq x y z
N LEU A 1 20.64 -6.32 17.48
CA LEU A 1 21.11 -4.93 17.19
C LEU A 1 21.90 -4.26 18.32
N ARG A 2 21.63 -4.53 19.61
CA ARG A 2 22.45 -3.99 20.72
C ARG A 2 23.95 -4.32 20.58
N ILE A 3 24.28 -5.55 20.19
CA ILE A 3 25.65 -6.00 19.93
C ILE A 3 26.32 -5.15 18.84
N ALA A 4 25.64 -4.92 17.71
CA ALA A 4 26.18 -4.10 16.64
C ALA A 4 26.51 -2.67 17.11
N ARG A 5 25.60 -2.05 17.86
CA ARG A 5 25.82 -0.71 18.44
C ARG A 5 26.97 -0.68 19.44
N GLN A 6 27.10 -1.70 20.28
CA GLN A 6 28.21 -1.83 21.24
C GLN A 6 29.58 -1.81 20.54
N PHE A 7 29.65 -2.40 19.35
CA PHE A 7 30.88 -2.45 18.54
C PHE A 7 30.99 -1.31 17.51
N GLY A 8 30.16 -0.27 17.61
CA GLY A 8 30.26 0.91 16.75
C GLY A 8 29.90 0.66 15.27
N LEU A 9 29.12 -0.39 14.99
CA LEU A 9 28.54 -0.62 13.66
C LEU A 9 27.29 0.24 13.50
N LYS A 10 27.11 0.84 12.31
CA LYS A 10 25.87 1.51 11.94
C LYS A 10 24.70 0.53 11.94
N VAL A 11 23.55 1.03 12.36
CA VAL A 11 22.29 0.29 12.38
C VAL A 11 21.24 1.16 11.69
N VAL A 12 20.66 0.62 10.62
CA VAL A 12 19.52 1.21 9.94
C VAL A 12 18.28 1.02 10.80
N GLU A 13 17.49 2.09 10.97
CA GLU A 13 16.44 2.15 11.98
C GLU A 13 15.40 1.04 11.80
N PRO A 14 15.22 0.14 12.79
CA PRO A 14 14.29 -0.97 12.70
C PRO A 14 12.84 -0.53 12.64
N ARG A 15 12.09 -1.07 11.67
CA ARG A 15 10.64 -0.85 11.55
C ARG A 15 9.91 -2.16 11.25
N PRO A 16 8.65 -2.30 11.72
CA PRO A 16 7.79 -3.39 11.27
C PRO A 16 7.66 -3.37 9.73
N ALA A 17 7.84 -4.52 9.10
CA ALA A 17 7.63 -4.75 7.67
C ALA A 17 6.73 -5.98 7.47
N LEU A 18 6.16 -6.12 6.28
CA LEU A 18 5.18 -7.18 6.00
C LEU A 18 4.10 -7.22 7.09
N VAL A 19 3.44 -6.08 7.30
CA VAL A 19 2.59 -5.80 8.45
C VAL A 19 1.28 -5.13 8.01
N PRO A 20 0.13 -5.45 8.64
CA PRO A 20 -1.11 -4.75 8.35
C PRO A 20 -1.01 -3.24 8.61
N LEU A 21 -1.71 -2.47 7.79
CA LEU A 21 -1.82 -1.01 7.93
C LEU A 21 -3.09 -0.67 8.71
N VAL A 22 -3.00 0.31 9.60
CA VAL A 22 -4.12 0.77 10.44
C VAL A 22 -4.51 2.20 10.12
N PHE A 23 -5.76 2.55 10.42
CA PHE A 23 -6.35 3.85 10.11
C PHE A 23 -6.97 4.47 11.35
N ASP A 24 -7.29 5.76 11.27
CA ASP A 24 -8.08 6.45 12.29
C ASP A 24 -9.46 5.80 12.41
N ALA A 25 -9.96 5.63 13.64
CA ALA A 25 -11.20 4.90 13.88
C ALA A 25 -12.43 5.60 13.30
N ALA A 26 -12.47 6.94 13.31
CA ALA A 26 -13.59 7.68 12.73
C ALA A 26 -13.57 7.61 11.20
N GLN A 27 -12.38 7.69 10.60
CA GLN A 27 -12.22 7.55 9.15
C GLN A 27 -12.45 6.12 8.65
N TRP A 28 -12.19 5.11 9.50
CA TRP A 28 -12.31 3.70 9.14
C TRP A 28 -13.68 3.08 9.48
N ALA A 29 -14.56 3.81 10.19
CA ALA A 29 -15.80 3.26 10.75
C ALA A 29 -16.64 2.51 9.70
N ASP A 30 -16.85 3.11 8.53
CA ASP A 30 -17.65 2.52 7.45
C ASP A 30 -17.00 1.26 6.85
N PHE A 31 -15.67 1.22 6.79
CA PHE A 31 -14.90 0.09 6.26
C PHE A 31 -14.68 -1.02 7.28
N ALA A 32 -14.82 -0.74 8.58
CA ALA A 32 -14.74 -1.77 9.62
C ALA A 32 -15.86 -2.83 9.46
N GLU A 33 -17.01 -2.43 8.92
CA GLU A 33 -18.11 -3.34 8.58
C GLU A 33 -17.79 -4.27 7.39
N LEU A 34 -16.72 -3.98 6.64
CA LEU A 34 -16.21 -4.85 5.57
C LEU A 34 -15.20 -5.89 6.09
N SER A 35 -14.93 -5.95 7.39
CA SER A 35 -14.03 -6.95 7.96
C SER A 35 -14.33 -8.35 7.42
N GLY A 36 -13.28 -9.03 6.94
CA GLY A 36 -13.35 -10.35 6.31
C GLY A 36 -13.62 -10.34 4.80
N VAL A 37 -13.94 -9.20 4.19
CA VAL A 37 -14.02 -9.07 2.73
C VAL A 37 -12.59 -9.02 2.16
N ALA A 38 -12.34 -9.81 1.12
CA ALA A 38 -11.09 -9.82 0.40
C ALA A 38 -11.35 -9.76 -1.12
N LEU A 39 -10.39 -9.19 -1.84
CA LEU A 39 -10.38 -9.10 -3.30
C LEU A 39 -8.96 -8.82 -3.79
N GLU A 40 -8.68 -9.18 -5.04
CA GLU A 40 -7.45 -8.84 -5.73
C GLU A 40 -7.44 -7.34 -6.08
N VAL A 41 -6.30 -6.69 -5.84
CA VAL A 41 -6.12 -5.25 -6.06
C VAL A 41 -4.74 -4.97 -6.63
N VAL A 42 -4.57 -3.79 -7.24
CA VAL A 42 -3.24 -3.21 -7.40
C VAL A 42 -3.03 -2.14 -6.34
N VAL A 43 -1.98 -2.28 -5.53
CA VAL A 43 -1.61 -1.27 -4.53
C VAL A 43 -0.25 -0.66 -4.83
N ARG A 44 -0.13 0.66 -4.63
CA ARG A 44 1.12 1.40 -4.77
C ARG A 44 1.26 2.49 -3.70
N ASN A 45 2.50 2.84 -3.39
CA ASN A 45 2.79 3.95 -2.49
C ASN A 45 2.69 5.27 -3.25
N VAL A 46 2.27 6.35 -2.58
CA VAL A 46 2.19 7.71 -3.13
C VAL A 46 3.16 8.61 -2.34
N PRO A 47 4.45 8.69 -2.74
CA PRO A 47 5.43 9.49 -2.03
C PRO A 47 5.07 10.98 -2.02
N GLY A 48 5.33 11.67 -0.90
CA GLY A 48 5.20 13.13 -0.83
C GLY A 48 3.78 13.67 -0.62
N SER A 49 2.77 12.82 -0.41
CA SER A 49 1.40 13.22 -0.06
C SER A 49 1.29 13.71 1.40
N SER A 50 1.93 14.83 1.74
CA SER A 50 1.87 15.42 3.09
C SER A 50 0.53 16.10 3.41
N SER A 51 -0.30 16.38 2.40
CA SER A 51 -1.65 16.92 2.59
C SER A 51 -2.57 15.92 3.30
N PRO A 52 -3.54 16.40 4.12
CA PRO A 52 -4.56 15.53 4.68
C PRO A 52 -5.39 14.93 3.53
N PRO A 53 -5.88 13.69 3.66
CA PRO A 53 -6.90 13.22 2.74
C PRO A 53 -8.11 14.14 2.87
N GLY A 54 -8.57 14.71 1.76
CA GLY A 54 -9.99 15.00 1.64
C GLY A 54 -10.69 13.67 1.84
N ALA A 55 -11.64 13.59 2.78
CA ALA A 55 -12.44 12.39 2.98
C ALA A 55 -12.89 11.86 1.61
N ALA A 56 -12.63 10.57 1.34
CA ALA A 56 -13.22 9.92 0.19
C ALA A 56 -14.73 10.17 0.24
N GLY A 57 -15.28 10.83 -0.80
CA GLY A 57 -16.73 11.04 -0.94
C GLY A 57 -17.24 12.48 -1.08
N GLN A 58 -16.42 13.53 -1.10
CA GLN A 58 -16.93 14.86 -1.51
C GLN A 58 -16.62 15.12 -2.99
N PRO A 59 -17.64 15.35 -3.86
CA PRO A 59 -17.38 15.73 -5.23
C PRO A 59 -16.60 17.05 -5.23
N ALA A 60 -15.42 17.04 -5.87
CA ALA A 60 -14.67 18.26 -6.09
C ALA A 60 -15.53 19.24 -6.89
N ASP A 61 -15.95 20.33 -6.24
CA ASP A 61 -16.69 21.40 -6.87
C ASP A 61 -15.84 21.99 -8.01
N SER A 62 -16.30 21.76 -9.23
CA SER A 62 -15.63 22.22 -10.43
C SER A 62 -15.90 23.71 -10.63
N ALA A 63 -15.14 24.57 -9.97
CA ALA A 63 -15.14 26.00 -10.26
C ALA A 63 -13.72 26.60 -10.16
N GLN A 64 -13.28 27.18 -11.28
CA GLN A 64 -12.17 28.13 -11.44
C GLN A 64 -10.72 27.61 -11.28
N ARG A 65 -10.23 26.93 -12.32
CA ARG A 65 -8.84 27.10 -12.76
C ARG A 65 -8.75 28.28 -13.73
N LYS A 66 -8.46 29.47 -13.21
CA LYS A 66 -8.00 30.60 -14.01
C LYS A 66 -6.61 30.27 -14.58
N ARG A 67 -6.50 30.37 -15.90
CA ARG A 67 -5.23 30.36 -16.63
C ARG A 67 -4.44 31.60 -16.23
N SER A 68 -3.22 31.43 -15.71
CA SER A 68 -2.21 32.49 -15.74
C SER A 68 -0.91 31.91 -16.29
N SER A 69 -0.48 32.56 -17.36
CA SER A 69 0.69 32.30 -18.17
C SER A 69 1.95 32.90 -17.56
N GLY A 70 3.09 32.24 -17.78
CA GLY A 70 4.39 32.91 -17.89
C GLY A 70 5.19 33.03 -16.59
N GLY A 71 6.10 32.08 -16.36
CA GLY A 71 7.15 32.18 -15.36
C GLY A 71 8.27 31.20 -15.68
N LYS A 72 9.46 31.73 -15.97
CA LYS A 72 10.65 31.02 -16.47
C LYS A 72 11.03 29.81 -15.60
N ALA A 73 11.28 28.68 -16.26
CA ALA A 73 11.75 27.44 -15.65
C ALA A 73 13.15 27.63 -15.04
N ALA A 74 13.21 27.70 -13.72
CA ALA A 74 14.44 27.46 -12.97
C ALA A 74 14.58 25.94 -12.77
N ARG A 75 15.58 25.33 -13.42
CA ARG A 75 15.99 23.95 -13.17
C ARG A 75 16.49 23.84 -11.73
N GLN A 76 15.65 23.30 -10.83
CA GLN A 76 16.11 22.76 -9.56
C GLN A 76 16.41 21.27 -9.76
N GLY A 77 17.65 20.87 -9.49
CA GLY A 77 18.09 19.48 -9.57
C GLY A 77 17.31 18.61 -8.60
N GLY A 78 16.51 17.69 -9.14
CA GLY A 78 15.73 16.74 -8.36
C GLY A 78 16.63 15.66 -7.76
N LYS A 79 16.61 15.56 -6.42
CA LYS A 79 16.92 14.31 -5.72
C LYS A 79 16.04 13.20 -6.33
N GLY A 80 16.65 12.08 -6.70
CA GLY A 80 15.99 10.99 -7.44
C GLY A 80 14.61 10.65 -6.85
N GLU A 81 13.58 10.71 -7.70
CA GLU A 81 12.24 10.25 -7.34
C GLU A 81 12.32 8.78 -6.94
N LYS A 82 11.75 8.44 -5.77
CA LYS A 82 11.71 7.05 -5.31
C LYS A 82 10.81 6.27 -6.28
N PRO A 83 11.24 5.10 -6.79
CA PRO A 83 10.42 4.29 -7.66
C PRO A 83 9.14 3.86 -6.94
N VAL A 84 8.01 4.05 -7.59
CA VAL A 84 6.70 3.56 -7.15
C VAL A 84 6.57 2.12 -7.62
N VAL A 85 6.56 1.17 -6.67
CA VAL A 85 6.42 -0.27 -6.97
C VAL A 85 4.97 -0.68 -6.74
N PRO A 86 4.22 -1.08 -7.79
CA PRO A 86 2.88 -1.63 -7.64
C PRO A 86 2.93 -3.13 -7.31
N PHE A 87 1.96 -3.61 -6.52
CA PHE A 87 1.74 -5.03 -6.23
C PHE A 87 0.32 -5.42 -6.62
N LEU A 88 0.18 -6.41 -7.50
CA LEU A 88 -1.09 -7.08 -7.84
C LEU A 88 -1.23 -8.32 -6.97
N GLU A 89 -2.09 -8.23 -5.94
CA GLU A 89 -2.23 -9.25 -4.90
C GLU A 89 -3.57 -9.08 -4.17
N ASP A 90 -3.94 -10.07 -3.34
CA ASP A 90 -5.12 -9.97 -2.49
C ASP A 90 -4.97 -8.93 -1.37
N LEU A 91 -6.01 -8.12 -1.19
CA LEU A 91 -6.25 -7.25 -0.06
C LEU A 91 -7.34 -7.83 0.84
N LEU A 92 -7.20 -7.64 2.16
CA LEU A 92 -8.17 -8.04 3.17
C LEU A 92 -8.58 -6.84 4.03
N PHE A 93 -9.89 -6.57 4.10
CA PHE A 93 -10.47 -5.61 5.04
C PHE A 93 -10.49 -6.20 6.45
N THR A 94 -10.13 -5.39 7.45
CA THR A 94 -10.14 -5.76 8.87
C THR A 94 -10.82 -4.68 9.71
N HIS A 95 -11.16 -5.02 10.95
CA HIS A 95 -11.80 -4.09 11.89
C HIS A 95 -11.03 -2.78 12.13
N ARG A 96 -9.71 -2.76 11.96
CA ARG A 96 -8.86 -1.59 12.26
C ARG A 96 -8.05 -1.09 11.06
N GLY A 97 -8.23 -1.69 9.90
CA GLY A 97 -7.52 -1.32 8.68
C GLY A 97 -7.42 -2.42 7.65
N LEU A 98 -6.30 -2.46 6.95
CA LEU A 98 -6.08 -3.32 5.79
C LEU A 98 -4.97 -4.33 6.05
N SER A 99 -5.12 -5.52 5.47
CA SER A 99 -4.18 -6.65 5.54
C SER A 99 -4.19 -7.38 4.19
N GLY A 100 -3.66 -8.60 4.13
CA GLY A 100 -3.55 -9.40 2.92
C GLY A 100 -2.22 -9.18 2.21
N PRO A 101 -1.79 -10.11 1.33
CA PRO A 101 -0.51 -10.06 0.66
C PRO A 101 -0.17 -8.69 0.05
N ALA A 102 -1.12 -8.04 -0.62
CA ALA A 102 -0.93 -6.70 -1.19
C ALA A 102 -0.46 -5.68 -0.15
N ILE A 103 -1.14 -5.67 1.00
CA ILE A 103 -0.89 -4.70 2.07
C ILE A 103 0.38 -5.03 2.83
N LEU A 104 0.64 -6.32 3.08
CA LEU A 104 1.90 -6.74 3.70
C LEU A 104 3.08 -6.31 2.81
N GLN A 105 3.04 -6.59 1.51
CA GLN A 105 4.07 -6.16 0.57
C GLN A 105 4.29 -4.65 0.59
N ILE A 106 3.21 -3.86 0.39
CA ILE A 106 3.35 -2.40 0.31
C ILE A 106 3.76 -1.76 1.63
N SER A 107 3.38 -2.36 2.78
CA SER A 107 3.75 -1.85 4.11
C SER A 107 5.26 -1.75 4.30
N THR A 108 6.01 -2.62 3.62
CA THR A 108 7.47 -2.58 3.61
C THR A 108 7.93 -1.28 2.97
N PHE A 109 7.33 -0.83 1.87
CA PHE A 109 7.74 0.38 1.13
C PHE A 109 7.15 1.69 1.68
N TRP A 110 6.04 1.61 2.37
CA TRP A 110 5.31 2.75 2.95
C TRP A 110 6.09 3.42 4.10
N ASN A 111 6.02 4.75 4.19
CA ASN A 111 6.53 5.52 5.32
C ASN A 111 5.39 6.27 6.04
N PRO A 112 5.52 6.48 7.37
CA PRO A 112 4.57 7.29 8.12
C PRO A 112 4.32 8.66 7.47
N GLY A 113 3.05 8.98 7.26
CA GLY A 113 2.61 10.22 6.63
C GLY A 113 2.45 10.15 5.10
N GLU A 114 2.84 9.07 4.44
CA GLU A 114 2.57 8.81 3.02
C GLU A 114 1.18 8.17 2.84
N ALA A 115 0.57 8.37 1.67
CA ALA A 115 -0.64 7.70 1.26
C ALA A 115 -0.31 6.44 0.45
N ILE A 116 -1.28 5.53 0.38
CA ILE A 116 -1.30 4.44 -0.60
C ILE A 116 -2.45 4.69 -1.57
N GLU A 117 -2.28 4.28 -2.82
CA GLU A 117 -3.35 4.23 -3.81
C GLU A 117 -3.65 2.76 -4.14
N ILE A 118 -4.94 2.44 -4.19
CA ILE A 118 -5.46 1.11 -4.42
C ILE A 118 -6.40 1.19 -5.61
N ASP A 119 -6.12 0.38 -6.62
CA ASP A 119 -7.07 0.04 -7.68
C ASP A 119 -7.83 -1.21 -7.24
N LEU A 120 -9.12 -1.06 -6.95
CA LEU A 120 -9.99 -2.12 -6.48
C LEU A 120 -10.59 -2.97 -7.63
N ALA A 121 -10.25 -2.67 -8.89
CA ALA A 121 -10.73 -3.39 -10.05
C ALA A 121 -9.66 -3.44 -11.17
N PRO A 122 -8.44 -3.93 -10.90
CA PRO A 122 -7.29 -3.76 -11.79
C PRO A 122 -7.46 -4.38 -13.19
N ASP A 123 -8.27 -5.43 -13.31
CA ASP A 123 -8.50 -6.13 -14.57
C ASP A 123 -9.77 -5.70 -15.31
N THR A 124 -10.51 -4.71 -14.79
CA THR A 124 -11.83 -4.34 -15.33
C THR A 124 -11.97 -2.84 -15.50
N ASP A 125 -12.30 -2.38 -16.72
CA ASP A 125 -12.73 -1.00 -16.92
C ASP A 125 -14.18 -0.82 -16.44
N ILE A 126 -14.33 -0.39 -15.18
CA ILE A 126 -15.63 -0.20 -14.53
C ILE A 126 -16.47 0.84 -15.28
N ALA A 127 -15.86 1.92 -15.77
CA ALA A 127 -16.59 3.00 -16.45
C ALA A 127 -17.22 2.47 -17.74
N THR A 128 -16.43 1.80 -18.57
CA THR A 128 -16.91 1.20 -19.82
C THR A 128 -17.98 0.15 -19.54
N GLY A 129 -17.78 -0.73 -18.55
CA GLY A 129 -18.76 -1.75 -18.16
C GLY A 129 -20.10 -1.17 -17.71
N LEU A 130 -20.08 -0.16 -16.84
CA LEU A 130 -21.30 0.49 -16.34
C LEU A 130 -22.04 1.25 -17.46
N LEU A 131 -21.32 1.95 -18.33
CA LEU A 131 -21.92 2.69 -19.45
C LEU A 131 -22.53 1.75 -20.49
N ALA A 132 -21.88 0.62 -20.79
CA ALA A 132 -22.42 -0.38 -21.70
C ALA A 132 -23.68 -1.07 -21.12
N ALA A 133 -23.71 -1.31 -19.81
CA ALA A 133 -24.85 -1.94 -19.12
C ALA A 133 -26.02 -0.98 -18.86
N LYS A 134 -25.88 0.31 -19.14
CA LYS A 134 -26.86 1.36 -18.80
C LYS A 134 -28.13 1.38 -19.67
N PRO A 135 -28.08 1.28 -21.02
CA PRO A 135 -29.27 1.48 -21.85
C PRO A 135 -30.41 0.52 -21.52
N GLY A 136 -31.59 1.05 -21.18
CA GLY A 136 -32.79 0.26 -20.87
C GLY A 136 -32.71 -0.57 -19.58
N SER A 137 -31.66 -0.39 -18.78
CA SER A 137 -31.37 -1.22 -17.62
C SER A 137 -32.42 -1.07 -16.51
N ARG A 138 -32.85 -2.21 -15.96
CA ARG A 138 -33.74 -2.25 -14.78
C ARG A 138 -32.98 -2.52 -13.48
N GLN A 139 -31.69 -2.82 -13.56
CA GLN A 139 -30.87 -3.14 -12.39
C GLN A 139 -30.50 -1.86 -11.61
N GLN A 140 -30.29 -2.01 -10.31
CA GLN A 140 -29.69 -0.95 -9.48
C GLN A 140 -28.17 -0.91 -9.69
N VAL A 141 -27.55 0.24 -9.43
CA VAL A 141 -26.07 0.39 -9.50
C VAL A 141 -25.38 -0.62 -8.58
N ALA A 142 -25.92 -0.84 -7.36
CA ALA A 142 -25.40 -1.82 -6.42
C ALA A 142 -25.37 -3.25 -7.00
N THR A 143 -26.40 -3.62 -7.77
CA THR A 143 -26.45 -4.93 -8.44
C THR A 143 -25.40 -5.04 -9.55
N ALA A 144 -25.19 -3.98 -10.32
CA ALA A 144 -24.18 -3.95 -11.36
C ALA A 144 -22.76 -4.09 -10.76
N LEU A 145 -22.45 -3.35 -9.70
CA LEU A 145 -21.16 -3.47 -9.01
C LEU A 145 -20.98 -4.82 -8.30
N ALA A 146 -22.04 -5.38 -7.71
CA ALA A 146 -21.97 -6.70 -7.07
C ALA A 146 -21.74 -7.85 -8.06
N GLY A 147 -21.82 -7.61 -9.37
CA GLY A 147 -21.37 -8.56 -10.39
C GLY A 147 -19.84 -8.59 -10.55
N LEU A 148 -19.14 -7.57 -10.06
CA LEU A 148 -17.68 -7.40 -10.17
C LEU A 148 -16.99 -7.53 -8.81
N TRP A 149 -17.71 -7.21 -7.74
CA TRP A 149 -17.20 -7.18 -6.37
C TRP A 149 -18.01 -8.07 -5.42
N PRO A 150 -17.43 -8.43 -4.27
CA PRO A 150 -18.20 -8.92 -3.14
C PRO A 150 -19.36 -7.95 -2.84
N ARG A 151 -20.59 -8.47 -2.78
CA ARG A 151 -21.80 -7.66 -2.62
C ARG A 151 -21.74 -6.66 -1.46
N ARG A 152 -21.17 -7.06 -0.32
CA ARG A 152 -20.97 -6.20 0.86
C ARG A 152 -20.11 -4.97 0.54
N LEU A 153 -19.06 -5.13 -0.28
CA LEU A 153 -18.21 -4.02 -0.72
C LEU A 153 -19.00 -3.07 -1.61
N ALA A 154 -19.72 -3.59 -2.62
CA ALA A 154 -20.53 -2.76 -3.51
C ALA A 154 -21.57 -1.91 -2.76
N GLU A 155 -22.31 -2.52 -1.82
CA GLU A 155 -23.31 -1.82 -1.02
C GLU A 155 -22.70 -0.73 -0.14
N ARG A 156 -21.57 -1.02 0.53
CA ARG A 156 -20.90 -0.05 1.42
C ARG A 156 -20.19 1.06 0.68
N TRP A 157 -19.57 0.74 -0.44
CA TRP A 157 -18.91 1.74 -1.28
C TRP A 157 -19.90 2.78 -1.78
N LEU A 158 -21.07 2.33 -2.25
CA LEU A 158 -22.13 3.23 -2.70
C LEU A 158 -22.74 4.05 -1.55
N ALA A 159 -22.89 3.46 -0.36
CA ALA A 159 -23.36 4.21 0.81
C ALA A 159 -22.43 5.39 1.14
N GLN A 160 -21.11 5.21 1.00
CA GLN A 160 -20.13 6.27 1.20
C GLN A 160 -20.10 7.31 0.06
N ALA A 161 -20.27 6.87 -1.19
CA ALA A 161 -20.33 7.75 -2.36
C ALA A 161 -21.63 8.60 -2.45
N GLY A 162 -22.62 8.27 -1.62
CA GLY A 162 -23.91 8.93 -1.53
C GLY A 162 -25.08 7.95 -1.64
N ASN A 163 -26.05 8.07 -0.73
CA ASN A 163 -27.25 7.21 -0.70
C ASN A 163 -28.08 7.25 -1.99
N ASP A 164 -27.95 8.30 -2.80
CA ASP A 164 -28.63 8.44 -4.09
C ASP A 164 -28.20 7.35 -5.08
N LEU A 165 -26.91 7.00 -5.12
CA LEU A 165 -26.40 5.97 -6.04
C LEU A 165 -26.74 4.55 -5.61
N ALA A 166 -26.78 4.29 -4.30
CA ALA A 166 -27.07 2.96 -3.75
C ALA A 166 -28.44 2.43 -4.19
N GLN A 167 -29.44 3.31 -4.32
CA GLN A 167 -30.81 2.96 -4.70
C GLN A 167 -31.16 3.31 -6.15
N ALA A 168 -30.30 4.07 -6.84
CA ALA A 168 -30.56 4.47 -8.22
C ALA A 168 -30.58 3.26 -9.16
N ARG A 169 -31.51 3.31 -10.13
CA ARG A 169 -31.46 2.43 -11.29
C ARG A 169 -30.33 2.89 -12.19
N LEU A 170 -29.55 1.94 -12.71
CA LEU A 170 -28.38 2.25 -13.55
C LEU A 170 -28.74 3.15 -14.74
N ALA A 171 -29.89 2.91 -15.37
CA ALA A 171 -30.40 3.70 -16.50
C ALA A 171 -30.59 5.19 -16.17
N ASP A 172 -30.86 5.53 -14.91
CA ASP A 172 -31.22 6.89 -14.49
C ASP A 172 -30.01 7.69 -14.00
N VAL A 173 -28.85 7.05 -13.81
CA VAL A 173 -27.63 7.71 -13.31
C VAL A 173 -26.89 8.43 -14.45
N PRO A 174 -26.56 9.72 -14.33
CA PRO A 174 -25.80 10.44 -15.36
C PRO A 174 -24.42 9.80 -15.63
N ASP A 175 -23.99 9.78 -16.90
CA ASP A 175 -22.72 9.14 -17.31
C ASP A 175 -21.52 9.70 -16.54
N ARG A 176 -21.50 11.03 -16.31
CA ARG A 176 -20.46 11.69 -15.52
C ARG A 176 -20.38 11.15 -14.08
N ARG A 177 -21.51 10.78 -13.47
CA ARG A 177 -21.52 10.18 -12.12
C ARG A 177 -20.97 8.75 -12.14
N LEU A 178 -21.28 7.97 -13.18
CA LEU A 178 -20.71 6.62 -13.36
C LEU A 178 -19.19 6.66 -13.61
N GLN A 179 -18.72 7.63 -14.39
CA GLN A 179 -17.29 7.85 -14.62
C GLN A 179 -16.56 8.28 -13.35
N ALA A 180 -17.16 9.18 -12.55
CA ALA A 180 -16.59 9.59 -11.26
C ALA A 180 -16.52 8.40 -10.29
N LEU A 181 -17.59 7.61 -10.20
CA LEU A 181 -17.61 6.39 -9.39
C LEU A 181 -16.50 5.41 -9.81
N ALA A 182 -16.34 5.15 -11.11
CA ALA A 182 -15.26 4.31 -11.61
C ALA A 182 -13.86 4.89 -11.29
N ALA A 183 -13.68 6.20 -11.41
CA ALA A 183 -12.41 6.84 -11.06
C ALA A 183 -12.07 6.69 -9.57
N ASP A 184 -13.05 6.86 -8.68
CA ASP A 184 -12.87 6.67 -7.23
C ASP A 184 -12.50 5.22 -6.90
N ILE A 185 -13.02 4.26 -7.66
CA ILE A 185 -12.73 2.82 -7.53
C ILE A 185 -11.29 2.48 -7.96
N HIS A 186 -10.82 3.04 -9.07
CA HIS A 186 -9.49 2.78 -9.62
C HIS A 186 -8.37 3.58 -8.93
N HIS A 187 -8.71 4.68 -8.28
CA HIS A 187 -7.75 5.60 -7.65
C HIS A 187 -8.07 5.85 -6.18
N TRP A 188 -8.41 4.78 -5.46
CA TRP A 188 -8.74 4.90 -4.04
C TRP A 188 -7.49 5.22 -3.21
N GLN A 189 -7.39 6.48 -2.77
CA GLN A 189 -6.26 6.93 -1.95
C GLN A 189 -6.60 6.94 -0.47
N LEU A 190 -5.71 6.35 0.33
CA LEU A 190 -5.85 6.25 1.78
C LEU A 190 -4.54 6.65 2.45
N LYS A 191 -4.65 7.25 3.65
CA LYS A 191 -3.51 7.59 4.48
C LYS A 191 -3.52 6.77 5.76
N PRO A 192 -2.74 5.67 5.85
CA PRO A 192 -2.60 4.92 7.08
C PRO A 192 -2.09 5.81 8.22
N THR A 193 -2.64 5.63 9.42
CA THR A 193 -2.14 6.30 10.63
C THR A 193 -0.92 5.58 11.21
N GLY A 194 -0.73 4.31 10.85
CA GLY A 194 0.39 3.51 11.30
C GLY A 194 0.33 2.08 10.78
N THR A 195 1.14 1.22 11.40
CA THR A 195 1.09 -0.24 11.19
C THR A 195 0.49 -0.90 12.43
N ALA A 196 0.10 -2.17 12.32
CA ALA A 196 -0.34 -2.98 13.45
C ALA A 196 0.79 -3.30 14.46
N GLY A 197 2.03 -2.89 14.17
CA GLY A 197 3.21 -3.05 15.02
C GLY A 197 3.83 -4.45 14.97
N TYR A 198 4.96 -4.61 15.67
CA TYR A 198 5.78 -5.82 15.63
C TYR A 198 5.05 -7.11 16.00
N ARG A 199 4.01 -7.05 16.84
CA ARG A 199 3.21 -8.25 17.20
C ARG A 199 2.48 -8.88 16.01
N LYS A 200 2.30 -8.12 14.92
CA LYS A 200 1.63 -8.58 13.70
C LYS A 200 2.52 -8.47 12.46
N ALA A 201 3.79 -8.13 12.62
CA ALA A 201 4.73 -8.03 11.52
C ALA A 201 5.32 -9.40 11.23
N GLU A 202 5.47 -9.75 9.95
CA GLU A 202 6.17 -10.98 9.57
C GLU A 202 7.68 -10.78 9.42
N ALA A 203 8.13 -9.54 9.27
CA ALA A 203 9.54 -9.20 9.17
C ALA A 203 9.86 -7.83 9.80
N MET A 204 11.14 -7.59 10.00
CA MET A 204 11.74 -6.32 10.35
C MET A 204 12.48 -5.74 9.14
N ARG A 205 12.19 -4.48 8.81
CA ARG A 205 13.05 -3.65 7.96
C ARG A 205 14.07 -2.92 8.80
N GLY A 206 15.26 -2.66 8.26
CA GLY A 206 16.37 -2.13 9.01
C GLY A 206 17.22 -3.26 9.57
N GLY A 207 18.26 -2.93 10.32
CA GLY A 207 19.19 -3.92 10.84
C GLY A 207 20.61 -3.40 10.87
N VAL A 208 21.58 -4.29 11.00
CA VAL A 208 22.99 -3.93 10.81
C VAL A 208 23.18 -3.48 9.38
N ASP A 209 23.71 -2.27 9.22
CA ASP A 209 23.96 -1.66 7.91
C ASP A 209 24.85 -2.58 7.07
N THR A 210 24.41 -2.91 5.86
CA THR A 210 25.14 -3.83 4.98
C THR A 210 26.52 -3.32 4.60
N ASP A 211 26.75 -2.00 4.63
CA ASP A 211 28.07 -1.41 4.35
C ASP A 211 29.08 -1.73 5.46
N GLU A 212 28.61 -2.09 6.66
CA GLU A 212 29.45 -2.48 7.80
C GLU A 212 29.89 -3.95 7.74
N LEU A 213 29.39 -4.72 6.77
CA LEU A 213 29.65 -6.15 6.63
C LEU A 213 30.45 -6.47 5.35
N ASP A 214 31.29 -7.48 5.44
CA ASP A 214 31.85 -8.11 4.25
C ASP A 214 30.78 -8.93 3.52
N GLN A 215 30.59 -8.65 2.23
CA GLN A 215 29.49 -9.20 1.44
C GLN A 215 29.66 -10.69 1.11
N ARG A 216 30.87 -11.25 1.25
CA ARG A 216 31.13 -12.67 0.98
C ARG A 216 31.08 -13.51 2.25
N SER A 217 31.57 -12.99 3.36
CA SER A 217 31.68 -13.73 4.62
C SER A 217 30.62 -13.39 5.65
N MET A 218 29.89 -12.27 5.49
CA MET A 218 29.00 -11.69 6.50
C MET A 218 29.72 -11.19 7.78
N GLN A 219 31.05 -11.09 7.75
CA GLN A 219 31.84 -10.61 8.89
C GLN A 219 31.73 -9.09 9.03
N ALA A 220 31.63 -8.59 10.25
CA ALA A 220 31.70 -7.17 10.55
C ALA A 220 33.09 -6.63 10.20
N ARG A 221 33.15 -5.60 9.35
CA ARG A 221 34.42 -5.01 8.86
C ARG A 221 35.28 -4.43 9.98
N LYS A 222 34.65 -3.94 11.04
CA LYS A 222 35.34 -3.30 12.19
C LYS A 222 35.76 -4.28 13.28
N VAL A 223 35.23 -5.51 13.28
CA VAL A 223 35.45 -6.48 14.36
C VAL A 223 35.67 -7.87 13.78
N ALA A 224 36.93 -8.27 13.69
CA ALA A 224 37.30 -9.61 13.30
C ALA A 224 36.64 -10.65 14.24
N GLY A 225 36.11 -11.72 13.65
CA GLY A 225 35.42 -12.79 14.36
C GLY A 225 33.94 -12.53 14.69
N LEU A 226 33.41 -11.32 14.46
CA LEU A 226 32.00 -11.01 14.65
C LEU A 226 31.25 -11.07 13.30
N TYR A 227 30.11 -11.77 13.26
CA TYR A 227 29.30 -11.97 12.05
C TYR A 227 27.84 -11.62 12.32
N PHE A 228 27.14 -11.13 11.29
CA PHE A 228 25.69 -10.90 11.33
C PHE A 228 25.03 -11.54 10.11
N ILE A 229 24.01 -12.35 10.32
CA ILE A 229 23.30 -13.09 9.27
C ILE A 229 21.78 -12.94 9.44
N GLY A 230 21.02 -13.32 8.41
CA GLY A 230 19.57 -13.31 8.42
C GLY A 230 18.96 -11.94 8.68
N GLU A 231 17.81 -11.93 9.34
CA GLU A 231 16.98 -10.73 9.59
C GLU A 231 17.65 -9.69 10.50
N ALA A 232 18.78 -10.01 11.15
CA ALA A 232 19.53 -9.02 11.92
C ALA A 232 20.23 -7.98 11.03
N VAL A 233 20.42 -8.28 9.75
CA VAL A 233 21.05 -7.43 8.73
C VAL A 233 19.98 -6.59 8.03
N ASP A 234 20.31 -5.38 7.57
CA ASP A 234 19.41 -4.52 6.78
C ASP A 234 19.16 -5.07 5.37
N VAL A 235 18.50 -6.23 5.31
CA VAL A 235 18.03 -6.91 4.10
C VAL A 235 16.66 -7.48 4.41
N THR A 236 15.65 -6.97 3.72
CA THR A 236 14.25 -7.40 3.88
C THR A 236 13.71 -7.85 2.53
N GLY A 237 13.35 -9.13 2.45
CA GLY A 237 12.73 -9.70 1.28
C GLY A 237 11.24 -9.37 1.18
N TRP A 238 10.69 -9.57 0.00
CA TRP A 238 9.25 -9.56 -0.23
C TRP A 238 8.57 -10.72 0.50
N LEU A 239 7.24 -10.62 0.65
CA LEU A 239 6.41 -11.77 1.03
C LEU A 239 6.61 -12.92 0.03
N GLY A 240 6.51 -14.16 0.49
CA GLY A 240 6.63 -15.35 -0.38
C GLY A 240 7.98 -16.09 -0.30
N GLY A 241 8.62 -16.11 0.86
CA GLY A 241 9.80 -16.98 1.13
C GLY A 241 11.17 -16.32 0.91
N TYR A 242 11.22 -15.09 0.41
CA TYR A 242 12.50 -14.37 0.19
C TYR A 242 13.30 -14.16 1.47
N ASN A 243 12.63 -13.88 2.60
CA ASN A 243 13.29 -13.73 3.89
C ASN A 243 13.96 -15.03 4.37
N PHE A 244 13.32 -16.18 4.13
CA PHE A 244 13.94 -17.48 4.39
C PHE A 244 15.14 -17.71 3.46
N GLN A 245 14.98 -17.48 2.16
CA GLN A 245 16.08 -17.62 1.20
C GLN A 245 17.29 -16.75 1.59
N TRP A 246 17.06 -15.52 2.06
CA TRP A 246 18.12 -14.65 2.59
C TRP A 246 18.77 -15.23 3.85
N ALA A 247 17.98 -15.72 4.81
CA ALA A 247 18.50 -16.35 6.01
C ALA A 247 19.40 -17.56 5.68
N TRP A 248 18.97 -18.42 4.75
CA TRP A 248 19.76 -19.56 4.29
C TRP A 248 21.06 -19.12 3.60
N SER A 249 20.96 -18.18 2.65
CA SER A 249 22.10 -17.74 1.85
C SER A 249 23.18 -17.08 2.72
N SER A 250 22.78 -16.18 3.63
CA SER A 250 23.70 -15.51 4.55
C SER A 250 24.32 -16.46 5.57
N ALA A 251 23.56 -17.45 6.07
CA ALA A 251 24.09 -18.49 6.95
C ALA A 251 25.15 -19.37 6.26
N VAL A 252 24.90 -19.79 5.02
CA VAL A 252 25.85 -20.59 4.21
C VAL A 252 27.13 -19.79 3.96
N ALA A 253 27.02 -18.52 3.57
CA ALA A 253 28.15 -17.63 3.35
C ALA A 253 29.04 -17.49 4.61
N CYS A 254 28.42 -17.25 5.77
CA CYS A 254 29.10 -17.22 7.06
C CYS A 254 29.75 -18.55 7.42
N GLY A 255 29.04 -19.67 7.24
CA GLY A 255 29.55 -21.01 7.53
C GLY A 255 30.79 -21.37 6.71
N HIS A 256 30.82 -21.01 5.42
CA HIS A 256 32.01 -21.19 4.58
C HIS A 256 33.19 -20.34 5.05
N ALA A 257 32.96 -19.09 5.45
CA ALA A 257 34.02 -18.21 5.92
C ALA A 257 34.61 -18.64 7.28
N LEU A 258 33.80 -19.26 8.15
CA LEU A 258 34.27 -19.81 9.42
C LEU A 258 35.08 -21.11 9.27
N SER A 259 34.94 -21.80 8.13
CA SER A 259 35.61 -23.08 7.85
C SER A 259 36.90 -22.93 7.05
N ALA A 260 37.19 -21.72 6.56
CA ALA A 260 38.38 -21.38 5.77
C ALA A 260 39.51 -20.86 6.66
#